data_AF-I3ZD53-F1
#
_entry.id   AF-I3ZD53-F1
#
_cell.length_a   1.000
_cell.length_b   1.000
_cell.length_c   1.000
_cell.angle_alpha   90.00
_cell.angle_beta   90.00
_cell.angle_gamma   90.00
#
_symmetry.space_group_name_H-M   'P 1'
#
loop_
_entity.id
_entity.type
_entity.pdbx_description
1 polymer ?
#
loop_
_entity_poly.entity_id
_entity_poly.type
_entity_poly.pdbx_seq_one_letter_code
_entity_poly.pdbx_strand_id
1 'polypeptide(L)'
;MNRNFTALVLAACTLAPLASYAATMDNNSNISQGKGPMVRVTLKNRSNLTQNLVIQGRPVSLAANEEYKLEAPAGTMVYGADNEVKLTIVKEYNGAVASFR
;
A
#
# COMPACT_ATOMS: atom_id res chain seq x y z
N MET A 1 -42.07 39.58 -35.16
CA MET A 1 -43.01 38.93 -34.21
C MET A 1 -42.43 37.56 -33.89
N ASN A 2 -42.02 37.36 -32.62
CA ASN A 2 -41.95 36.14 -31.78
C ASN A 2 -41.59 34.77 -32.44
N ARG A 3 -40.88 33.81 -31.85
CA ARG A 3 -40.06 33.57 -30.65
C ARG A 3 -39.71 32.05 -30.75
N ASN A 4 -38.49 31.66 -30.36
CA ASN A 4 -38.08 30.39 -29.73
C ASN A 4 -38.42 29.03 -30.40
N PHE A 5 -37.42 28.16 -30.61
CA PHE A 5 -37.17 26.93 -29.80
C PHE A 5 -36.12 26.02 -30.46
N THR A 6 -35.00 25.87 -29.75
CA THR A 6 -34.14 24.68 -29.54
C THR A 6 -34.23 23.48 -30.50
N ALA A 7 -33.08 23.07 -31.05
CA ALA A 7 -32.79 21.66 -31.30
C ALA A 7 -31.30 21.37 -31.05
N LEU A 8 -31.05 20.72 -29.92
CA LEU A 8 -29.81 20.09 -29.50
C LEU A 8 -29.62 18.83 -30.35
N VAL A 9 -28.54 18.69 -31.11
CA VAL A 9 -28.16 17.40 -31.71
C VAL A 9 -26.69 17.13 -31.38
N LEU A 10 -26.49 16.29 -30.37
CA LEU A 10 -25.22 15.63 -30.09
C LEU A 10 -24.94 14.62 -31.22
N ALA A 11 -23.88 14.84 -31.98
CA ALA A 11 -23.21 13.80 -32.76
C ALA A 11 -21.87 13.52 -32.06
N ALA A 12 -21.80 12.48 -31.23
CA ALA A 12 -21.45 11.11 -31.60
C ALA A 12 -19.95 10.95 -31.90
N CYS A 13 -19.25 10.50 -30.85
CA CYS A 13 -18.23 9.45 -30.86
C CYS A 13 -17.30 9.40 -32.07
N THR A 14 -16.19 10.13 -32.02
CA THR A 14 -15.02 9.77 -32.82
C THR A 14 -13.75 9.73 -31.97
N LEU A 15 -13.17 8.52 -31.92
CA LEU A 15 -11.75 8.22 -31.77
C LEU A 15 -11.09 8.46 -30.39
N ALA A 16 -11.03 7.40 -29.59
CA ALA A 16 -9.76 6.96 -29.01
C ALA A 16 -9.83 5.48 -28.61
N PRO A 17 -9.37 4.56 -29.46
CA PRO A 17 -8.97 3.24 -29.00
C PRO A 17 -7.57 3.36 -28.39
N LEU A 18 -7.34 2.60 -27.31
CA LEU A 18 -6.03 2.22 -26.79
C LEU A 18 -5.28 3.25 -25.93
N ALA A 19 -5.66 3.29 -24.65
CA ALA A 19 -4.66 3.25 -23.57
C ALA A 19 -5.03 2.14 -22.60
N SER A 20 -4.98 0.92 -23.14
CA SER A 20 -5.01 -0.34 -22.40
C SER A 20 -3.73 -0.51 -21.59
N TYR A 21 -3.44 0.36 -20.61
CA TYR A 21 -2.32 0.19 -19.66
C TYR A 21 -2.59 0.91 -18.33
N ALA A 22 -3.78 0.75 -17.77
CA ALA A 22 -3.85 0.44 -16.35
C ALA A 22 -4.09 -1.06 -16.36
N ALA A 23 -3.06 -1.89 -16.55
CA ALA A 23 -2.43 -2.49 -15.38
C ALA A 23 -3.45 -2.47 -14.25
N THR A 24 -4.34 -3.47 -14.27
CA THR A 24 -4.53 -4.31 -13.10
C THR A 24 -3.27 -4.18 -12.24
N MET A 25 -3.28 -3.16 -11.38
CA MET A 25 -2.96 -3.42 -9.99
C MET A 25 -3.94 -4.52 -9.63
N ASP A 26 -3.57 -5.76 -9.98
CA ASP A 26 -3.57 -6.87 -9.07
C ASP A 26 -3.09 -6.27 -7.75
N ASN A 27 -4.05 -5.67 -7.06
CA ASN A 27 -3.97 -5.30 -5.68
C ASN A 27 -3.77 -6.67 -5.06
N ASN A 28 -2.48 -7.01 -4.93
CA ASN A 28 -1.95 -8.23 -4.37
C ASN A 28 -2.38 -8.23 -2.89
N SER A 29 -3.68 -8.43 -2.72
CA SER A 29 -4.39 -8.74 -1.50
C SER A 29 -4.14 -10.20 -1.13
N ASN A 30 -3.23 -10.87 -1.84
CA ASN A 30 -2.69 -12.17 -1.53
C ASN A 30 -1.33 -12.08 -0.82
N ILE A 31 -1.03 -10.96 -0.16
CA ILE A 31 -0.11 -11.00 0.98
C ILE A 31 -0.87 -11.76 2.07
N SER A 32 -0.57 -13.05 2.18
CA SER A 32 -1.13 -13.97 3.17
C SER A 32 -1.18 -13.27 4.52
N GLN A 33 -2.39 -12.89 4.96
CA GLN A 33 -2.57 -12.33 6.29
C GLN A 33 -2.15 -13.42 7.27
N GLY A 34 -1.12 -13.14 8.08
CA GLY A 34 -0.63 -14.07 9.08
C GLY A 34 -1.81 -14.60 9.89
N LYS A 35 -1.97 -15.92 9.97
CA LYS A 35 -3.09 -16.57 10.69
C LYS A 35 -2.79 -16.75 12.19
N GLY A 36 -2.14 -15.76 12.80
CA GLY A 36 -1.61 -15.83 14.16
C GLY A 36 -2.28 -14.84 15.13
N PRO A 37 -1.94 -14.92 16.43
CA PRO A 37 -2.39 -13.93 17.42
C PRO A 37 -1.93 -12.52 17.02
N MET A 38 -2.70 -11.49 17.37
CA MET A 38 -2.30 -10.10 17.18
C MET A 38 -1.05 -9.78 18.01
N VAL A 39 -0.08 -9.15 17.38
CA VAL A 39 1.23 -8.78 17.95
C VAL A 39 1.42 -7.28 17.77
N ARG A 40 1.82 -6.61 18.84
CA ARG A 40 2.20 -5.19 18.79
C ARG A 40 3.70 -5.09 18.59
N VAL A 41 4.14 -4.42 17.52
CA VAL A 41 5.55 -4.25 17.18
C VAL A 41 5.83 -2.79 16.88
N THR A 42 6.95 -2.26 17.35
CA THR A 42 7.45 -0.94 16.93
C THR A 42 8.53 -1.14 15.87
N LEU A 43 8.28 -0.63 14.67
CA LEU A 43 9.20 -0.59 13.55
C LEU A 43 10.06 0.67 13.64
N LYS A 44 11.39 0.54 13.63
CA LYS A 44 12.32 1.69 13.70
C LYS A 44 13.21 1.75 12.47
N ASN A 45 13.13 2.85 11.74
CA ASN A 45 14.04 3.12 10.63
C ASN A 45 15.34 3.70 11.19
N ARG A 46 16.44 2.94 11.20
CA ARG A 46 17.76 3.43 11.65
C ARG A 46 18.61 4.00 10.52
N SER A 47 18.02 4.19 9.34
CA SER A 47 18.67 4.77 8.17
C SER A 47 18.60 6.29 8.23
N ASN A 48 19.50 6.94 7.50
CA ASN A 48 19.47 8.40 7.29
C ASN A 48 18.52 8.82 6.15
N LEU A 49 17.80 7.86 5.56
CA LEU A 49 16.87 8.06 4.45
C LEU A 49 15.49 7.52 4.82
N THR A 50 14.45 8.05 4.18
CA THR A 50 13.09 7.52 4.26
C THR A 50 13.05 6.12 3.66
N GLN A 51 12.47 5.16 4.39
CA GLN A 51 12.23 3.82 3.89
C GLN A 51 10.75 3.65 3.52
N ASN A 52 10.52 3.09 2.33
CA ASN A 52 9.19 2.69 1.89
C ASN A 52 9.02 1.20 2.17
N LEU A 53 8.01 0.87 2.96
CA LEU A 53 7.68 -0.47 3.41
C LEU A 53 6.29 -0.85 2.90
N VAL A 54 6.03 -2.14 2.77
CA VAL A 54 4.69 -2.68 2.53
C VAL A 54 4.35 -3.62 3.69
N ILE A 55 3.33 -3.25 4.44
CA ILE A 55 2.88 -3.97 5.64
C ILE A 55 1.44 -4.39 5.39
N GLN A 56 1.14 -5.69 5.38
CA GLN A 56 -0.21 -6.20 5.08
C GLN A 56 -0.81 -5.64 3.76
N GLY A 57 0.04 -5.41 2.75
CA GLY A 57 -0.39 -4.82 1.47
C GLY A 57 -0.63 -3.31 1.51
N ARG A 58 -0.37 -2.65 2.64
CA ARG A 58 -0.44 -1.20 2.75
C ARG A 58 0.96 -0.60 2.63
N PRO A 59 1.18 0.33 1.69
CA PRO A 59 2.43 1.07 1.64
C PRO A 59 2.53 2.01 2.85
N VAL A 60 3.68 2.01 3.51
CA VAL A 60 4.02 2.85 4.65
C VAL A 60 5.38 3.47 4.41
N SER A 61 5.47 4.80 4.45
CA SER A 61 6.75 5.52 4.37
C SER A 61 7.19 5.91 5.78
N LEU A 62 8.35 5.42 6.20
CA LEU A 62 8.93 5.74 7.51
C LEU A 62 10.17 6.62 7.31
N ALA A 63 10.09 7.87 7.80
CA ALA A 63 11.21 8.81 7.66
C ALA A 63 12.45 8.35 8.45
N ALA A 64 13.58 8.99 8.21
CA ALA A 64 14.84 8.67 8.87
C ALA A 64 14.74 8.80 10.40
N ASN A 65 15.22 7.79 11.13
CA ASN A 65 15.21 7.73 12.61
C ASN A 65 13.82 7.73 13.27
N GLU A 66 12.74 7.59 12.50
CA GLU A 66 11.38 7.53 13.02
C GLU A 66 10.97 6.12 13.46
N GLU A 67 9.94 6.09 14.30
CA GLU A 67 9.31 4.88 14.83
C GLU A 67 7.85 4.77 14.38
N TYR A 68 7.43 3.56 14.02
CA TYR A 68 6.07 3.25 13.61
C TYR A 68 5.51 2.11 14.44
N LYS A 69 4.45 2.38 15.20
CA LYS A 69 3.77 1.38 16.01
C LYS A 69 2.75 0.65 15.13
N LEU A 70 2.92 -0.66 15.02
CA LEU A 70 2.10 -1.55 14.23
C LEU A 70 1.44 -2.60 15.12
N GLU A 71 0.18 -2.91 14.85
CA GLU A 71 -0.50 -4.08 15.39
C GLU A 71 -0.86 -4.99 14.21
N ALA A 72 -0.29 -6.19 14.18
CA ALA A 72 -0.44 -7.13 13.07
C ALA A 72 -0.43 -8.57 13.59
N PRO A 73 -1.13 -9.51 12.93
CA PRO A 73 -1.11 -10.89 13.36
C PRO A 73 0.28 -11.51 13.10
N ALA A 74 0.67 -12.43 13.98
CA ALA A 74 1.89 -13.21 13.77
C ALA A 74 1.83 -13.96 12.42
N GLY A 75 2.95 -13.99 11.72
CA GLY A 75 3.09 -14.41 10.33
C GLY A 75 3.03 -13.27 9.31
N THR A 76 2.73 -12.03 9.73
CA THR A 76 2.74 -10.87 8.83
C THR A 76 4.17 -10.57 8.36
N MET A 77 4.37 -10.50 7.05
CA MET A 77 5.63 -10.06 6.46
C MET A 77 5.60 -8.55 6.18
N VAL A 78 6.69 -7.88 6.54
CA VAL A 78 7.00 -6.50 6.19
C VAL A 78 7.99 -6.54 5.04
N TYR A 79 7.58 -5.98 3.92
CA TYR A 79 8.41 -5.91 2.71
C TYR A 79 9.04 -4.54 2.58
N GLY A 80 10.22 -4.48 1.97
CA GLY A 80 10.79 -3.23 1.47
C GLY A 80 10.22 -2.85 0.12
N ALA A 81 10.56 -1.66 -0.37
CA ALA A 81 10.20 -1.18 -1.72
C ALA A 81 10.74 -2.07 -2.86
N ASP A 82 11.77 -2.84 -2.56
CA ASP A 82 12.38 -3.86 -3.41
C ASP A 82 11.60 -5.19 -3.44
N ASN A 83 10.47 -5.28 -2.73
CA ASN A 83 9.69 -6.50 -2.47
C ASN A 83 10.45 -7.58 -1.71
N GLU A 84 11.58 -7.26 -1.08
CA GLU A 84 12.27 -8.18 -0.18
C GLU A 84 11.62 -8.17 1.20
N VAL A 85 11.55 -9.35 1.83
CA VAL A 85 11.08 -9.45 3.22
C VAL A 85 12.15 -8.86 4.14
N LYS A 86 11.86 -7.70 4.75
CA LYS A 86 12.74 -7.05 5.73
C LYS A 86 12.47 -7.57 7.14
N LEU A 87 11.24 -7.98 7.43
CA LEU A 87 10.85 -8.54 8.73
C LEU A 87 9.66 -9.48 8.59
N THR A 88 9.71 -10.61 9.30
CA THR A 88 8.51 -11.44 9.54
C THR A 88 8.11 -11.28 10.99
N ILE A 89 6.90 -10.80 11.25
CA ILE A 89 6.36 -10.60 12.59
C ILE A 89 6.02 -11.97 13.18
N VAL A 90 6.68 -12.33 14.27
CA VAL A 90 6.40 -13.56 15.02
C VAL A 90 5.79 -13.22 16.38
N LYS A 91 5.16 -14.20 17.04
CA LYS A 91 4.43 -14.00 18.31
C LYS A 91 5.33 -13.41 19.40
N GLU A 92 6.60 -13.79 19.39
CA GLU A 92 7.64 -13.40 20.34
C GLU A 92 7.98 -11.91 20.24
N TYR A 93 7.60 -11.23 19.15
CA TYR A 93 7.85 -9.79 18.96
C TYR A 93 6.80 -8.90 19.64
N ASN A 94 5.90 -9.47 20.45
CA ASN A 94 4.89 -8.67 21.14
C ASN A 94 5.53 -7.71 22.14
N GLY A 95 5.40 -6.41 21.89
CA GLY A 95 6.07 -5.34 22.62
C GLY A 95 7.52 -5.08 22.19
N ALA A 96 8.01 -5.73 21.14
CA ALA A 96 9.38 -5.59 20.67
C ALA A 96 9.57 -4.38 19.73
N VAL A 97 10.81 -3.90 19.66
CA VAL A 97 11.24 -2.88 18.71
C VAL A 97 12.10 -3.56 17.62
N ALA A 98 11.56 -3.69 16.42
CA ALA A 98 12.28 -4.21 15.27
C ALA A 98 12.92 -3.05 14.50
N SER A 99 14.26 -3.04 14.45
CA SER A 99 15.04 -2.03 13.74
C SER A 99 15.52 -2.53 12.40
N PHE A 100 15.45 -1.70 11.38
CA PHE A 100 15.98 -1.97 10.04
C PHE A 100 16.82 -0.80 9.54
N ARG A 101 17.69 -1.08 8.58
CA ARG A 101 18.64 -0.16 7.95
C ARG A 101 18.48 -0.19 6.44
#